data_AF-A0A8J7QKL7-F1
#
_entry.id   AF-A0A8J7QKL7-F1
#
_cell.length_a   1.000
_cell.length_b   1.000
_cell.length_c   1.000
_cell.angle_alpha   90.00
_cell.angle_beta   90.00
_cell.angle_gamma   90.00
#
_symmetry.space_group_name_H-M   'P 1'
#
loop_
_entity.id
_entity.type
_entity.pdbx_description
1 polymer ?
#
loop_
_entity_poly.entity_id
_entity_poly.type
_entity_poly.pdbx_seq_one_letter_code
_entity_poly.pdbx_strand_id
1 'polypeptide(L)' 'MDYMAELAAIAQEHGGIIETKTAIAHGISKAMLYKLCREDRIHRVVQGQYILPDDM' A
#
# COMPACT_ATOMS: atom_id res chain seq x y z
N MET A 1 -14.62 3.39 2.25
CA MET A 1 -13.65 2.35 1.88
C MET A 1 -12.58 2.31 2.94
N ASP A 2 -12.25 1.12 3.44
CA ASP A 2 -11.10 0.92 4.31
C ASP A 2 -9.88 0.64 3.42
N TYR A 3 -9.08 1.67 3.18
CA TYR A 3 -7.89 1.55 2.34
C TYR A 3 -6.85 0.62 2.95
N MET A 4 -6.79 0.47 4.28
CA MET A 4 -5.79 -0.38 4.92
C MET A 4 -6.14 -1.85 4.70
N ALA A 5 -7.42 -2.23 4.81
CA ALA A 5 -7.88 -3.58 4.49
C ALA A 5 -7.60 -3.95 3.03
N GLU A 6 -7.86 -3.03 2.10
CA GLU A 6 -7.60 -3.24 0.68
C GLU A 6 -6.10 -3.38 0.37
N LEU A 7 -5.25 -2.53 0.98
CA LEU A 7 -3.80 -2.62 0.84
C LEU A 7 -3.23 -3.90 1.45
N ALA A 8 -3.83 -4.41 2.53
CA ALA A 8 -3.47 -5.70 3.12
C ALA A 8 -3.84 -6.88 2.21
N ALA A 9 -5.02 -6.85 1.59
CA ALA A 9 -5.40 -7.84 0.60
C ALA A 9 -4.43 -7.85 -0.59
N ILE A 10 -4.12 -6.66 -1.15
CA ILE A 10 -3.14 -6.52 -2.24
C ILE A 10 -1.78 -7.06 -1.80
N ALA A 11 -1.28 -6.68 -0.62
CA ALA A 11 0.00 -7.16 -0.12
C ALA A 11 -0.01 -8.70 0.00
N GLN A 12 -1.05 -9.28 0.59
CA GLN A 12 -1.18 -10.73 0.76
C GLN A 12 -1.15 -11.49 -0.58
N GLU A 13 -1.85 -10.98 -1.59
CA GLU A 13 -1.88 -11.58 -2.94
C GLU A 13 -0.55 -11.44 -3.68
N HIS A 14 0.23 -10.39 -3.37
CA HIS A 14 1.47 -10.02 -4.07
C HIS A 14 2.74 -10.24 -3.22
N GLY A 15 2.70 -11.16 -2.25
CA GLY A 15 3.88 -11.57 -1.49
C GLY A 15 4.43 -10.51 -0.53
N GLY A 16 3.54 -9.73 0.07
CA GLY A 16 3.84 -8.61 0.98
C GLY A 16 4.03 -7.26 0.30
N ILE A 17 4.03 -7.22 -1.04
CA ILE A 17 4.32 -6.00 -1.81
C ILE A 17 3.04 -5.33 -2.31
N ILE A 18 2.92 -4.04 -2.03
CA ILE A 18 1.90 -3.16 -2.60
C ILE A 18 2.51 -2.40 -3.77
N GLU A 19 2.16 -2.80 -5.00
CA GLU A 19 2.54 -2.06 -6.19
C GLU A 19 1.59 -0.88 -6.44
N THR A 20 2.13 0.30 -6.75
CA THR A 20 1.33 1.51 -7.01
C THR A 20 0.30 1.31 -8.11
N LYS A 21 0.65 0.58 -9.17
CA LYS A 21 -0.26 0.26 -10.29
C LYS A 21 -1.46 -0.58 -9.81
N THR A 22 -1.24 -1.54 -8.92
CA THR A 22 -2.29 -2.41 -8.37
C THR A 22 -3.17 -1.62 -7.42
N ALA A 23 -2.58 -0.87 -6.48
CA ALA A 23 -3.34 0.01 -5.60
C ALA A 23 -4.24 0.99 -6.37
N ILE A 24 -3.75 1.60 -7.46
CA ILE A 24 -4.56 2.48 -8.33
C ILE A 24 -5.71 1.73 -9.00
N ALA A 25 -5.48 0.49 -9.47
CA ALA A 25 -6.53 -0.34 -10.06
C ALA A 25 -7.65 -0.68 -9.05
N HIS A 26 -7.30 -0.75 -7.75
CA HIS A 26 -8.24 -0.93 -6.64
C HIS A 26 -8.82 0.40 -6.11
N GLY A 27 -8.64 1.51 -6.85
CA GLY A 27 -9.20 2.82 -6.50
C GLY A 27 -8.38 3.63 -5.49
N ILE A 28 -7.17 3.18 -5.13
CA ILE A 28 -6.28 3.84 -4.19
C ILE A 28 -5.30 4.72 -4.97
N SER A 29 -5.54 6.02 -4.94
CA SER A 29 -4.70 6.97 -5.67
C SER A 29 -3.24 6.99 -5.17
N LYS A 30 -2.32 7.38 -6.06
CA LYS A 30 -0.92 7.61 -5.71
C LYS A 30 -0.76 8.63 -4.57
N ALA A 31 -1.59 9.67 -4.54
CA ALA A 31 -1.58 10.67 -3.47
C ALA A 31 -1.95 10.06 -2.11
N MET A 32 -2.87 9.10 -2.09
CA MET A 32 -3.23 8.36 -0.88
C MET A 32 -2.07 7.50 -0.38
N LEU A 33 -1.38 6.77 -1.28
CA LEU A 33 -0.18 6.00 -0.91
C LEU A 33 0.91 6.90 -0.31
N TYR A 34 1.15 8.09 -0.89
CA TYR A 34 2.07 9.06 -0.31
C TYR A 34 1.63 9.56 1.06
N LYS A 35 0.33 9.83 1.26
CA LYS A 35 -0.21 10.24 2.55
C LYS A 35 0.02 9.15 3.60
N LEU A 36 -0.38 7.92 3.31
CA LEU A 36 -0.21 6.77 4.20
C LEU A 36 1.26 6.48 4.51
N CYS A 37 2.14 6.65 3.52
CA CYS A 37 3.57 6.50 3.72
C CYS A 37 4.16 7.59 4.62
N ARG A 38 3.66 8.83 4.55
CA ARG A 38 4.06 9.91 5.47
C ARG A 38 3.50 9.74 6.88
N GLU A 39 2.37 9.06 7.00
CA GLU A 39 1.71 8.73 8.28
C GLU A 39 2.24 7.41 8.87
N ASP A 40 3.30 6.85 8.30
CA ASP A 40 3.94 5.60 8.77
C ASP A 40 2.97 4.40 8.81
N ARG A 41 1.94 4.43 7.97
CA ARG A 41 0.95 3.35 7.82
C ARG A 41 1.41 2.30 6.82
N ILE A 42 2.27 2.69 5.87
CA ILE A 42 2.94 1.82 4.88
C ILE A 42 4.37 2.33 4.69
N HIS A 43 5.31 1.44 4.37
CA HIS A 43 6.71 1.84 4.11
C HIS A 43 7.04 1.70 2.63
N ARG A 44 7.70 2.70 2.07
CA ARG A 44 8.18 2.62 0.69
C ARG A 44 9.51 1.89 0.65
N VAL A 45 9.57 0.77 -0.07
CA VAL A 45 10.81 -0.01 -0.24
C VAL A 45 11.62 0.52 -1.41
N VAL A 46 10.94 0.72 -2.55
CA VAL A 46 11.52 1.33 -3.76
C VAL A 46 10.49 2.21 -4.45
N GLN A 47 10.86 2.86 -5.55
CA GLN A 47 9.91 3.67 -6.28
C GLN A 47 8.76 2.84 -6.84
N GLY A 48 7.55 3.16 -6.38
CA GLY A 48 6.33 2.51 -6.85
C GLY A 48 5.94 1.25 -6.06
N GLN A 49 6.72 0.84 -5.07
CA GLN A 49 6.43 -0.32 -4.23
C GLN A 49 6.47 0.04 -2.74
N TYR A 50 5.48 -0.48 -2.02
CA TYR A 50 5.30 -0.29 -0.59
C TYR A 50 5.11 -1.63 0.10
N ILE A 51 5.29 -1.66 1.41
CA ILE A 51 4.98 -2.78 2.29
C ILE A 51 4.13 -2.28 3.46
N LEU A 52 3.39 -3.18 4.07
CA LEU A 52 2.83 -2.93 5.39
C LEU A 52 3.95 -3.05 6.45
N PRO A 53 3.91 -2.26 7.53
CA PRO A 53 4.78 -2.49 8.68
C PRO A 53 4.46 -3.83 9.33
N ASP A 54 5.46 -4.48 9.91
CA ASP A 54 5.37 -5.84 10.49
C ASP A 54 4.41 -5.95 11.70
N ASP A 55 3.96 -4.82 12.27
CA ASP A 55 3.10 -4.75 13.46
C ASP A 55 1.58 -4.78 13.15
N MET A 56 1.16 -5.27 11.97
CA MET A 56 -0.26 -5.44 11.61
C MET A 56 -0.79 -6.86 11.80
#